data_AF-A0A8T9Q8E5-F1
#
_entry.id   AF-A0A8T9Q8E5-F1
#
_cell.length_a   1.000
_cell.length_b   1.000
_cell.length_c   1.000
_cell.angle_alpha   90.00
_cell.angle_beta   90.00
_cell.angle_gamma   90.00
#
_symmetry.space_group_name_H-M   'P 1'
#
loop_
_entity.id
_entity.type
_entity.pdbx_description
1 polymer ?
#
loop_
_entity_poly.entity_id
_entity_poly.type
_entity_poly.pdbx_seq_one_letter_code
_entity_poly.pdbx_strand_id
1 'polypeptide(L)'
;MPILDAEIQVAGVRAPFAAGSFSFSQLTDYQGRPSTDVQLGLIKLTLVGEAASWSIWEEWMLDSYRRQSGRLVFYHEEGQTAKTVVFYDAFCVHYEGRFDARGQNGKGSFRTILHLSAAAEEVQGQFTEAHSTIPWATDEATRKRALTKPASLRPTPGLKASAVQPLPSAPATAPVAAQSAQPPATAKKIGLQQSLEEIRAQYGEAGVRVVEHTEAEALRVLSTQSNAERGPVLSGIIDPTTGNIFFGQNTDTPPPNLHSLLGKRLEAYLKATNGKTPENLGVAGAHSEIYALDQALKAREKHTGRPVTQQDLAGFLLHNRSLRGSTKGVGVPPRCTNCAILTDGLTVIGNN
;
A
#
# COMPACT_ATOMS: atom_id res chain seq x y z
N MET A 1 27.22 -0.56 -11.66
CA MET A 1 26.66 -1.91 -11.46
C MET A 1 25.39 -1.79 -10.64
N PRO A 2 24.29 -2.47 -11.01
CA PRO A 2 23.05 -2.42 -10.22
C PRO A 2 23.25 -3.07 -8.85
N ILE A 3 22.43 -2.67 -7.88
CA ILE A 3 22.25 -3.39 -6.62
C ILE A 3 21.13 -4.40 -6.88
N LEU A 4 21.41 -5.69 -6.72
CA LEU A 4 20.43 -6.74 -7.00
C LEU A 4 19.95 -7.46 -5.75
N ASP A 5 20.81 -7.54 -4.73
CA ASP A 5 20.53 -8.26 -3.50
C ASP A 5 20.68 -7.38 -2.29
N ALA A 6 19.84 -7.60 -1.29
CA ALA A 6 19.92 -6.91 -0.02
C ALA A 6 19.42 -7.77 1.13
N GLU A 7 20.05 -7.63 2.30
CA GLU A 7 19.70 -8.37 3.51
C GLU A 7 19.78 -7.49 4.76
N ILE A 8 19.01 -7.87 5.79
CA ILE A 8 19.14 -7.36 7.15
C ILE A 8 19.89 -8.39 8.00
N GLN A 9 20.88 -7.93 8.77
CA GLN A 9 21.53 -8.70 9.84
C GLN A 9 21.20 -8.07 11.18
N VAL A 10 20.46 -8.77 12.02
CA VAL A 10 19.98 -8.27 13.33
C VAL A 10 19.78 -9.45 14.28
N ALA A 11 20.01 -9.25 15.58
CA ALA A 11 19.76 -10.26 16.62
C ALA A 11 20.33 -11.66 16.30
N GLY A 12 21.48 -11.72 15.61
CA GLY A 12 22.14 -12.97 15.24
C GLY A 12 21.53 -13.73 14.06
N VAL A 13 20.50 -13.19 13.41
CA VAL A 13 19.89 -13.76 12.19
C VAL A 13 20.22 -12.92 10.95
N ARG A 14 19.99 -13.48 9.76
CA ARG A 14 20.16 -12.82 8.47
C ARG A 14 18.94 -13.07 7.60
N ALA A 15 18.28 -12.04 7.12
CA ALA A 15 17.10 -12.18 6.29
C ALA A 15 17.22 -11.36 5.00
N PRO A 16 16.99 -11.97 3.82
CA PRO A 16 16.86 -11.21 2.59
C PRO A 16 15.59 -10.35 2.62
N PHE A 17 15.62 -9.21 1.95
CA PHE A 17 14.45 -8.35 1.77
C PHE A 17 14.26 -7.95 0.32
N ALA A 18 13.01 -7.93 -0.13
CA ALA A 18 12.65 -7.59 -1.52
C ALA A 18 12.52 -6.08 -1.75
N ALA A 19 12.23 -5.33 -0.70
CA ALA A 19 12.16 -3.87 -0.75
C ALA A 19 12.64 -3.29 0.58
N GLY A 20 13.39 -2.19 0.49
CA GLY A 20 13.90 -1.48 1.66
C GLY A 20 14.01 0.01 1.39
N SER A 21 13.66 0.84 2.36
CA SER A 21 13.86 2.29 2.31
C SER A 21 14.30 2.82 3.66
N PHE A 22 15.24 3.75 3.64
CA PHE A 22 15.63 4.61 4.76
C PHE A 22 15.78 6.03 4.21
N SER A 23 15.54 7.03 5.04
CA SER A 23 15.52 8.43 4.58
C SER A 23 15.95 9.37 5.68
N PHE A 24 16.53 10.49 5.29
CA PHE A 24 16.91 11.58 6.17
C PHE A 24 16.27 12.86 5.64
N SER A 25 15.81 13.75 6.52
CA SER A 25 15.18 15.01 6.12
C SER A 25 15.58 16.18 7.02
N GLN A 26 15.63 17.37 6.44
CA GLN A 26 15.78 18.64 7.16
C GLN A 26 14.70 19.60 6.66
N LEU A 27 14.18 20.41 7.56
CA LEU A 27 13.34 21.53 7.15
C LEU A 27 14.23 22.66 6.63
N THR A 28 13.67 23.46 5.71
CA THR A 28 14.32 24.66 5.18
C THR A 28 13.48 25.89 5.49
N ASP A 29 14.15 27.03 5.68
CA ASP A 29 13.49 28.33 5.78
C ASP A 29 13.00 28.84 4.41
N TYR A 30 12.42 30.03 4.40
CA TYR A 30 11.92 30.69 3.19
C TYR A 30 13.03 31.08 2.19
N GLN A 31 14.30 31.01 2.60
CA GLN A 31 15.47 31.25 1.75
C GLN A 31 16.11 29.93 1.26
N GLY A 32 15.53 28.78 1.62
CA GLY A 32 16.06 27.46 1.29
C GLY A 32 17.25 27.03 2.17
N ARG A 33 17.52 27.72 3.29
CA ARG A 33 18.59 27.35 4.22
C ARG A 33 18.06 26.29 5.21
N PRO A 34 18.84 25.26 5.57
CA PRO A 34 18.42 24.30 6.59
C PRO A 34 18.07 25.00 7.91
N SER A 35 16.88 24.69 8.45
CA SER A 35 16.35 25.27 9.70
C SER A 35 16.27 24.28 10.85
N THR A 36 16.54 23.00 10.59
CA THR A 36 16.58 21.93 11.60
C THR A 36 17.79 21.03 11.41
N ASP A 37 18.13 20.31 12.47
CA ASP A 37 19.02 19.15 12.38
C ASP A 37 18.42 18.05 11.48
N VAL A 38 19.28 17.13 11.06
CA VAL A 38 18.90 15.96 10.26
C VAL A 38 17.97 15.07 11.09
N GLN A 39 16.78 14.82 10.56
CA GLN A 39 15.80 13.92 11.15
C GLN A 39 15.90 12.54 10.50
N LEU A 40 15.93 11.50 11.34
CA LEU A 40 15.87 10.11 10.91
C LEU A 40 14.44 9.74 10.50
N GLY A 41 14.27 9.22 9.30
CA GLY A 41 13.06 8.54 8.87
C GLY A 41 12.98 7.11 9.40
N LEU A 42 11.86 6.44 9.14
CA LEU A 42 11.72 5.01 9.45
C LEU A 42 12.49 4.16 8.44
N ILE A 43 13.18 3.14 8.93
CA ILE A 43 13.70 2.06 8.09
C ILE A 43 12.52 1.14 7.78
N LYS A 44 12.09 1.07 6.52
CA LYS A 44 11.00 0.22 6.07
C LYS A 44 11.55 -0.94 5.28
N LEU A 45 11.19 -2.17 5.65
CA LEU A 45 11.68 -3.39 5.01
C LEU A 45 10.50 -4.29 4.65
N THR A 46 10.61 -4.98 3.52
CA THR A 46 9.72 -6.09 3.13
C THR A 46 10.56 -7.36 3.01
N LEU A 47 10.52 -8.19 4.05
CA LEU A 47 11.17 -9.49 4.09
C LEU A 47 10.36 -10.50 3.26
N VAL A 48 11.06 -11.43 2.62
CA VAL A 48 10.45 -12.48 1.79
C VAL A 48 11.12 -13.83 2.04
N GLY A 49 10.48 -14.90 1.58
CA GLY A 49 10.98 -16.27 1.73
C GLY A 49 10.78 -16.80 3.16
N GLU A 50 11.53 -17.84 3.52
CA GLU A 50 11.43 -18.47 4.85
C GLU A 50 11.71 -17.46 5.97
N ALA A 51 12.68 -16.57 5.76
CA ALA A 51 13.09 -15.59 6.76
C ALA A 51 12.00 -14.58 7.12
N ALA A 52 10.99 -14.37 6.25
CA ALA A 52 9.84 -13.54 6.59
C ALA A 52 9.01 -14.14 7.73
N SER A 53 8.99 -15.47 7.89
CA SER A 53 8.16 -16.19 8.86
C SER A 53 8.79 -16.42 10.23
N TRP A 54 9.99 -15.89 10.47
CA TRP A 54 10.69 -16.10 11.75
C TRP A 54 10.06 -15.30 12.89
N SER A 55 9.82 -15.97 14.02
CA SER A 55 9.16 -15.40 15.22
C SER A 55 9.83 -14.15 15.79
N ILE A 56 11.12 -13.96 15.49
CA ILE A 56 11.92 -12.85 15.99
C ILE A 56 11.34 -11.47 15.61
N TRP A 57 10.60 -11.39 14.51
CA TRP A 57 9.97 -10.16 14.05
C TRP A 57 8.75 -9.79 14.91
N GLU A 58 7.89 -10.78 15.19
CA GLU A 58 6.74 -10.65 16.08
C GLU A 58 7.19 -10.35 17.50
N GLU A 59 8.19 -11.07 18.00
CA GLU A 59 8.72 -10.85 19.34
C GLU A 59 9.34 -9.46 19.51
N TRP A 60 9.91 -8.88 18.44
CA TRP A 60 10.44 -7.51 18.49
C TRP A 60 9.31 -6.47 18.48
N MET A 61 8.22 -6.70 17.76
CA MET A 61 7.06 -5.81 17.77
C MET A 61 6.24 -5.91 19.08
N LEU A 62 6.05 -7.12 19.60
CA LEU A 62 5.19 -7.38 20.76
C LEU A 62 5.82 -6.92 22.09
N ASP A 63 7.14 -6.74 22.13
CA ASP A 63 7.83 -6.11 23.25
C ASP A 63 8.15 -4.65 22.91
N SER A 64 7.31 -3.73 23.39
CA SER A 64 7.42 -2.28 23.18
C SER A 64 8.74 -1.67 23.67
N TYR A 65 9.49 -2.37 24.53
CA TYR A 65 10.77 -1.89 25.06
C TYR A 65 11.97 -2.57 24.40
N ARG A 66 11.74 -3.60 23.58
CA ARG A 66 12.82 -4.35 22.93
C ARG A 66 13.48 -3.49 21.86
N ARG A 67 14.77 -3.27 22.06
CA ARG A 67 15.64 -2.56 21.12
C ARG A 67 16.62 -3.54 20.48
N GLN A 68 16.83 -3.41 19.17
CA GLN A 68 17.84 -4.18 18.47
C GLN A 68 18.71 -3.28 17.60
N SER A 69 20.00 -3.60 17.57
CA SER A 69 20.94 -3.01 16.63
C SER A 69 21.26 -4.00 15.53
N GLY A 70 21.41 -3.49 14.32
CA GLY A 70 21.65 -4.32 13.15
C GLY A 70 22.21 -3.53 11.98
N ARG A 71 22.17 -4.14 10.82
CA ARG A 71 22.62 -3.53 9.57
C ARG A 71 21.82 -4.01 8.38
N LEU A 72 21.67 -3.14 7.41
CA LEU A 72 21.25 -3.45 6.04
C LEU A 72 22.51 -3.52 5.18
N VAL A 73 22.65 -4.60 4.43
CA VAL A 73 23.76 -4.80 3.50
C VAL A 73 23.19 -4.97 2.10
N PHE A 74 23.69 -4.16 1.17
CA PHE A 74 23.31 -4.16 -0.24
C PHE A 74 24.50 -4.67 -1.06
N TYR A 75 24.24 -5.55 -2.03
CA TYR A 75 25.27 -6.21 -2.82
C TYR A 75 25.11 -5.92 -4.32
N HIS A 76 26.25 -5.86 -5.02
CA HIS A 76 26.31 -5.93 -6.47
C HIS A 76 26.22 -7.39 -6.96
N GLU A 77 26.01 -7.59 -8.27
CA GLU A 77 25.92 -8.90 -8.94
C GLU A 77 27.05 -9.88 -8.60
N GLU A 78 28.25 -9.39 -8.27
CA GLU A 78 29.41 -10.21 -7.95
C GLU A 78 29.55 -10.54 -6.45
N GLY A 79 28.54 -10.19 -5.63
CA GLY A 79 28.57 -10.38 -4.17
C GLY A 79 29.46 -9.37 -3.42
N GLN A 80 30.02 -8.38 -4.13
CA GLN A 80 30.71 -7.26 -3.52
C GLN A 80 29.70 -6.36 -2.78
N THR A 81 30.05 -5.93 -1.57
CA THR A 81 29.22 -5.00 -0.80
C THR A 81 29.16 -3.64 -1.49
N ALA A 82 27.97 -3.25 -1.92
CA ALA A 82 27.68 -1.97 -2.56
C ALA A 82 27.46 -0.87 -1.51
N LYS A 83 26.69 -1.18 -0.48
CA LYS A 83 26.30 -0.21 0.55
C LYS A 83 25.98 -0.92 1.86
N THR A 84 26.35 -0.27 2.97
CA THR A 84 26.01 -0.72 4.32
C THR A 84 25.36 0.43 5.08
N VAL A 85 24.23 0.14 5.70
CA VAL A 85 23.53 1.02 6.63
C VAL A 85 23.47 0.32 7.97
N VAL A 86 24.03 0.91 9.01
CA VAL A 86 23.99 0.38 10.38
C VAL A 86 22.95 1.16 11.15
N PHE A 87 22.10 0.46 11.91
CA PHE A 87 21.13 1.09 12.81
C PHE A 87 21.36 0.63 14.24
N TYR A 88 21.15 1.54 15.18
CA TYR A 88 21.42 1.33 16.59
C TYR A 88 20.15 1.48 17.43
N ASP A 89 19.99 0.55 18.38
CA ASP A 89 18.95 0.56 19.41
C ASP A 89 17.54 0.83 18.85
N ALA A 90 17.22 0.20 17.72
CA ALA A 90 15.97 0.43 17.01
C ALA A 90 14.79 -0.29 17.67
N PHE A 91 13.63 0.37 17.67
CA PHE A 91 12.35 -0.24 17.98
C PHE A 91 11.69 -0.76 16.70
N CYS A 92 11.01 -1.91 16.78
CA CYS A 92 10.04 -2.29 15.76
C CYS A 92 8.74 -1.54 16.08
N VAL A 93 8.39 -0.56 15.24
CA VAL A 93 7.20 0.29 15.44
C VAL A 93 6.05 -0.11 14.52
N HIS A 94 6.31 -1.05 13.60
CA HIS A 94 5.32 -1.65 12.75
C HIS A 94 5.77 -3.05 12.32
N TYR A 95 4.85 -4.00 12.40
CA TYR A 95 4.96 -5.34 11.85
C TYR A 95 3.68 -5.65 11.09
N GLU A 96 3.79 -6.14 9.86
CA GLU A 96 2.69 -6.71 9.09
C GLU A 96 3.16 -8.01 8.44
N GLY A 97 2.58 -9.13 8.86
CA GLY A 97 2.71 -10.42 8.17
C GLY A 97 1.65 -10.53 7.09
N ARG A 98 2.05 -10.83 5.85
CA ARG A 98 1.14 -10.93 4.71
C ARG A 98 1.43 -12.19 3.90
N PHE A 99 0.44 -13.07 3.84
CA PHE A 99 0.43 -14.21 2.95
C PHE A 99 -0.38 -13.90 1.69
N ASP A 100 0.17 -14.14 0.52
CA ASP A 100 -0.57 -14.17 -0.74
C ASP A 100 -0.41 -15.55 -1.39
N ALA A 101 -1.43 -16.40 -1.28
CA ALA A 101 -1.44 -17.74 -1.86
C ALA A 101 -1.28 -17.75 -3.39
N ARG A 102 -1.53 -16.63 -4.07
CA ARG A 102 -1.40 -16.49 -5.52
C ARG A 102 0.05 -16.27 -5.96
N GLY A 103 0.83 -15.58 -5.11
CA GLY A 103 2.22 -15.13 -5.30
C GLY A 103 2.67 -14.90 -6.75
N GLN A 104 3.96 -15.08 -7.04
CA GLN A 104 4.44 -15.07 -8.43
C GLN A 104 4.34 -16.50 -9.01
N ASN A 105 3.75 -16.62 -10.20
CA ASN A 105 3.62 -17.89 -10.92
C ASN A 105 2.84 -18.99 -10.16
N GLY A 106 1.88 -18.62 -9.30
CA GLY A 106 1.04 -19.59 -8.58
C GLY A 106 1.71 -20.23 -7.35
N LYS A 107 2.86 -19.72 -6.91
CA LYS A 107 3.48 -20.12 -5.65
C LYS A 107 3.17 -19.09 -4.57
N GLY A 108 2.43 -19.50 -3.54
CA GLY A 108 2.10 -18.61 -2.42
C GLY A 108 3.34 -17.95 -1.82
N SER A 109 3.27 -16.66 -1.54
CA SER A 109 4.36 -15.89 -0.95
C SER A 109 3.93 -15.31 0.39
N PHE A 110 4.69 -15.66 1.43
CA PHE A 110 4.64 -14.96 2.70
C PHE A 110 5.68 -13.83 2.68
N ARG A 111 5.27 -12.64 3.10
CA ARG A 111 6.13 -11.48 3.26
C ARG A 111 5.85 -10.81 4.60
N THR A 112 6.89 -10.20 5.16
CA THR A 112 6.80 -9.49 6.43
C THR A 112 7.29 -8.07 6.23
N ILE A 113 6.43 -7.10 6.53
CA ILE A 113 6.74 -5.68 6.42
C ILE A 113 7.09 -5.18 7.82
N LEU A 114 8.26 -4.56 7.94
CA LEU A 114 8.76 -3.99 9.19
C LEU A 114 9.00 -2.50 9.00
N HIS A 115 8.59 -1.69 9.97
CA HIS A 115 9.12 -0.33 10.13
C HIS A 115 9.90 -0.26 11.43
N LEU A 116 11.16 0.18 11.32
CA LEU A 116 12.07 0.32 12.44
C LEU A 116 12.35 1.80 12.69
N SER A 117 12.29 2.20 13.96
CA SER A 117 12.67 3.53 14.41
C SER A 117 13.99 3.41 15.19
N ALA A 118 15.08 3.85 14.56
CA ALA A 118 16.42 3.76 15.13
C ALA A 118 16.76 4.98 15.99
N ALA A 119 17.52 4.76 17.08
CA ALA A 119 18.08 5.85 17.86
C ALA A 119 19.23 6.54 17.11
N ALA A 120 19.97 5.80 16.29
CA ALA A 120 20.99 6.33 15.42
C ALA A 120 21.19 5.46 14.17
N GLU A 121 21.69 6.08 13.11
CA GLU A 121 22.05 5.43 11.86
C GLU A 121 23.48 5.80 11.42
N GLU A 122 24.18 4.85 10.81
CA GLU A 122 25.47 5.07 10.17
C GLU A 122 25.43 4.57 8.73
N VAL A 123 25.71 5.44 7.77
CA VAL A 123 25.72 5.13 6.35
C VAL A 123 27.12 5.37 5.81
N GLN A 124 27.80 4.30 5.38
CA GLN A 124 29.16 4.39 4.81
C GLN A 124 30.15 5.20 5.69
N GLY A 125 30.05 5.06 7.02
CA GLY A 125 30.90 5.75 7.99
C GLY A 125 30.39 7.13 8.43
N GLN A 126 29.37 7.70 7.77
CA GLN A 126 28.70 8.92 8.24
C GLN A 126 27.67 8.57 9.29
N PHE A 127 27.73 9.21 10.46
CA PHE A 127 26.88 8.91 11.62
C PHE A 127 25.87 10.04 11.86
N THR A 128 24.65 9.67 12.22
CA THR A 128 23.61 10.60 12.66
C THR A 128 22.74 9.93 13.73
N GLU A 129 22.21 10.72 14.65
CA GLU A 129 21.35 10.25 15.74
C GLU A 129 20.00 10.94 15.68
N ALA A 130 18.92 10.18 15.89
CA ALA A 130 17.65 10.80 16.26
C ALA A 130 17.90 11.40 17.63
N HIS A 131 17.72 12.72 17.76
CA HIS A 131 17.99 13.49 18.97
C HIS A 131 17.56 12.71 20.22
N SER A 132 18.54 12.08 20.87
CA SER A 132 18.25 10.98 21.78
C SER A 132 17.98 11.54 23.16
N THR A 133 16.98 10.95 23.79
CA THR A 133 16.52 11.01 25.19
C THR A 133 17.58 10.80 26.27
N ILE A 134 18.89 10.91 25.95
CA ILE A 134 19.95 10.94 26.95
C ILE A 134 19.93 12.36 27.53
N PRO A 135 19.52 12.55 28.80
CA PRO A 135 19.73 13.83 29.44
C PRO A 135 21.24 14.06 29.54
N TRP A 136 21.70 15.30 29.65
CA TRP A 136 23.10 15.75 29.78
C TRP A 136 24.00 15.77 28.51
N ALA A 137 24.61 16.94 28.31
CA ALA A 137 25.53 17.32 27.24
C ALA A 137 26.86 16.55 27.29
N THR A 138 26.84 15.30 26.84
CA THR A 138 28.03 14.46 26.65
C THR A 138 28.44 14.47 25.17
N ASP A 139 29.72 14.34 24.84
CA ASP A 139 30.24 14.41 23.46
C ASP A 139 29.75 13.26 22.56
N GLU A 140 29.75 13.47 21.24
CA GLU A 140 29.25 12.50 20.24
C GLU A 140 29.96 11.14 20.32
N ALA A 141 31.28 11.12 20.59
CA ALA A 141 32.01 9.86 20.68
C ALA A 141 31.55 9.03 21.88
N THR A 142 31.28 9.68 23.02
CA THR A 142 30.71 9.01 24.19
C THR A 142 29.27 8.54 23.96
N ARG A 143 28.40 9.34 23.32
CA ARG A 143 27.04 8.90 22.95
C ARG A 143 27.08 7.71 22.00
N LYS A 144 27.95 7.74 20.99
CA LYS A 144 28.17 6.64 20.05
C LYS A 144 28.70 5.38 20.74
N ARG A 145 29.50 5.48 21.80
CA ARG A 145 29.96 4.34 22.61
C ARG A 145 28.84 3.73 23.46
N ALA A 146 27.86 4.52 23.90
CA ALA A 146 26.75 4.06 24.72
C ALA A 146 25.72 3.22 23.94
N LEU A 147 25.66 3.38 22.62
CA LEU A 147 24.77 2.60 21.75
C LEU A 147 25.16 1.12 21.71
N THR A 148 24.17 0.24 21.80
CA THR A 148 24.39 -1.20 21.66
C THR A 148 24.93 -1.48 20.26
N LYS A 149 26.15 -2.04 20.13
CA LYS A 149 26.73 -2.32 18.81
C LYS A 149 26.14 -3.59 18.22
N PRO A 150 25.82 -3.60 16.91
CA PRO A 150 25.39 -4.83 16.26
C PRO A 150 26.54 -5.85 16.26
N ALA A 151 26.21 -7.13 16.43
CA ALA A 151 27.17 -8.24 16.35
C ALA A 151 27.96 -8.17 15.03
N SER A 152 29.20 -8.69 15.00
CA SER A 152 30.10 -8.58 13.83
C SER A 152 29.44 -8.98 12.50
N LEU A 153 29.86 -8.31 11.42
CA LEU A 153 29.37 -8.61 10.07
C LEU A 153 29.61 -10.08 9.75
N ARG A 154 28.54 -10.81 9.43
CA ARG A 154 28.66 -12.20 9.03
C ARG A 154 28.89 -12.28 7.51
N PRO A 155 29.92 -13.01 7.03
CA PRO A 155 30.13 -13.20 5.60
C PRO A 155 28.98 -14.02 4.99
N THR A 156 28.51 -13.61 3.81
CA THR A 156 27.37 -14.22 3.10
C THR A 156 27.77 -15.58 2.51
N PRO A 157 27.03 -16.68 2.72
CA PRO A 157 27.26 -17.94 2.02
C PRO A 157 26.48 -17.91 0.70
N GLY A 158 27.17 -17.91 -0.46
CA GLY A 158 26.52 -18.33 -1.72
C GLY A 158 26.52 -17.37 -2.93
N LEU A 159 27.49 -16.49 -3.10
CA LEU A 159 27.78 -15.89 -4.43
C LEU A 159 29.16 -16.37 -4.93
N LYS A 160 29.24 -17.66 -5.25
CA LYS A 160 30.26 -18.23 -6.13
C LYS A 160 29.59 -19.08 -7.20
N ALA A 161 29.69 -18.62 -8.45
CA ALA A 161 29.61 -19.35 -9.72
C ALA A 161 28.60 -20.52 -9.84
N SER A 162 27.42 -20.25 -10.41
CA SER A 162 26.71 -21.28 -11.19
C SER A 162 27.33 -21.34 -12.59
N ALA A 163 28.37 -22.16 -12.72
CA ALA A 163 28.76 -22.71 -14.01
C ALA A 163 27.67 -23.69 -14.48
N VAL A 164 27.37 -23.63 -15.77
CA VAL A 164 26.50 -24.52 -16.53
C VAL A 164 26.63 -25.98 -16.08
N GLN A 165 25.51 -26.63 -15.76
CA GLN A 165 25.38 -28.07 -15.92
C GLN A 165 24.09 -28.41 -16.70
N PRO A 166 24.13 -29.38 -17.65
CA PRO A 166 22.99 -29.71 -18.49
C PRO A 166 21.99 -30.61 -17.75
N LEU A 167 20.73 -30.53 -18.20
CA LEU A 167 19.60 -31.35 -17.74
C LEU A 167 19.88 -32.86 -17.83
N PRO A 168 19.47 -33.66 -16.82
CA PRO A 168 19.16 -35.06 -17.00
C PRO A 168 17.67 -35.27 -17.35
N SER A 169 17.46 -36.25 -18.22
CA SER A 169 16.20 -36.72 -18.80
C SER A 169 15.31 -37.49 -17.81
N ALA A 170 14.01 -37.49 -18.10
CA ALA A 170 12.94 -38.16 -17.36
C ALA A 170 13.08 -39.70 -17.30
N PRO A 171 12.32 -40.34 -16.38
CA PRO A 171 11.34 -41.30 -16.85
C PRO A 171 9.94 -41.13 -16.24
N ALA A 172 9.00 -41.89 -16.82
CA ALA A 172 7.56 -41.65 -16.85
C ALA A 172 6.73 -42.47 -15.83
N THR A 173 5.51 -41.97 -15.56
CA THR A 173 4.25 -42.65 -15.12
C THR A 173 4.23 -43.31 -13.73
N ALA A 174 3.14 -43.32 -12.93
CA ALA A 174 1.70 -43.40 -13.21
C ALA A 174 0.83 -42.78 -12.06
N PRO A 175 -0.52 -42.71 -12.16
CA PRO A 175 -1.37 -41.77 -11.42
C PRO A 175 -2.01 -42.35 -10.14
N VAL A 176 -2.41 -41.47 -9.22
CA VAL A 176 -3.36 -41.81 -8.14
C VAL A 176 -4.49 -40.79 -8.10
N ALA A 177 -5.68 -41.35 -7.91
CA ALA A 177 -7.01 -40.80 -8.12
C ALA A 177 -7.35 -39.55 -7.29
N ALA A 178 -8.19 -38.71 -7.91
CA ALA A 178 -8.92 -37.65 -7.26
C ALA A 178 -9.97 -38.20 -6.28
N GLN A 179 -10.03 -37.63 -5.09
CA GLN A 179 -11.25 -37.59 -4.28
C GLN A 179 -11.59 -36.15 -3.96
N SER A 180 -12.85 -35.83 -4.26
CA SER A 180 -13.51 -34.54 -4.07
C SER A 180 -13.59 -34.16 -2.60
N ALA A 181 -13.05 -32.99 -2.25
CA ALA A 181 -13.44 -32.25 -1.06
C ALA A 181 -14.20 -31.01 -1.52
N GLN A 182 -15.44 -30.85 -1.07
CA GLN A 182 -16.17 -29.59 -1.21
C GLN A 182 -15.38 -28.47 -0.52
N PRO A 183 -15.25 -27.27 -1.12
CA PRO A 183 -14.54 -26.18 -0.49
C PRO A 183 -15.31 -25.67 0.74
N PRO A 184 -14.60 -25.29 1.82
CA PRO A 184 -15.23 -24.72 3.01
C PRO A 184 -15.80 -23.33 2.68
N ALA A 185 -16.90 -22.98 3.34
CA ALA A 185 -17.60 -21.73 3.15
C ALA A 185 -16.67 -20.50 3.28
N THR A 186 -16.61 -19.70 2.22
CA THR A 186 -15.82 -18.47 2.11
C THR A 186 -16.16 -17.46 3.20
N ALA A 187 -15.14 -17.00 3.92
CA ALA A 187 -15.28 -15.95 4.94
C ALA A 187 -15.71 -14.61 4.30
N LYS A 188 -16.84 -14.06 4.73
CA LYS A 188 -17.31 -12.72 4.34
C LYS A 188 -16.40 -11.65 4.98
N LYS A 189 -15.83 -10.75 4.18
CA LYS A 189 -15.13 -9.56 4.70
C LYS A 189 -16.13 -8.69 5.47
N ILE A 190 -15.77 -8.26 6.68
CA ILE A 190 -16.63 -7.41 7.52
C ILE A 190 -17.07 -6.17 6.72
N GLY A 191 -18.38 -6.00 6.55
CA GLY A 191 -19.01 -4.88 5.82
C GLY A 191 -19.32 -5.11 4.34
N LEU A 192 -18.75 -6.13 3.69
CA LEU A 192 -19.06 -6.51 2.30
C LEU A 192 -20.07 -7.66 2.32
N GLN A 193 -21.23 -7.51 1.65
CA GLN A 193 -22.26 -8.56 1.63
C GLN A 193 -21.81 -9.80 0.84
N GLN A 194 -20.93 -9.60 -0.13
CA GLN A 194 -20.36 -10.63 -1.02
C GLN A 194 -18.92 -10.95 -0.62
N SER A 195 -18.48 -12.19 -0.80
CA SER A 195 -17.08 -12.59 -0.70
C SER A 195 -16.27 -12.11 -1.91
N LEU A 196 -14.94 -12.07 -1.81
CA LEU A 196 -14.09 -11.73 -2.95
C LEU A 196 -14.18 -12.77 -4.08
N GLU A 197 -14.52 -14.02 -3.77
CA GLU A 197 -14.74 -15.06 -4.78
C GLU A 197 -16.05 -14.84 -5.53
N GLU A 198 -17.12 -14.46 -4.84
CA GLU A 198 -18.39 -14.08 -5.47
C GLU A 198 -18.20 -12.85 -6.37
N ILE A 199 -17.44 -11.85 -5.89
CA ILE A 199 -17.11 -10.66 -6.67
C ILE A 199 -16.26 -11.00 -7.89
N ARG A 200 -15.28 -11.89 -7.74
CA ARG A 200 -14.47 -12.38 -8.87
C ARG A 200 -15.34 -13.12 -9.89
N ALA A 201 -16.24 -13.98 -9.43
CA ALA A 201 -17.13 -14.73 -10.30
C ALA A 201 -18.10 -13.81 -11.08
N GLN A 202 -18.58 -12.75 -10.43
CA GLN A 202 -19.55 -11.83 -11.03
C GLN A 202 -18.93 -10.72 -11.88
N TYR A 203 -17.80 -10.15 -11.44
CA TYR A 203 -17.21 -8.92 -12.00
C TYR A 203 -15.76 -9.11 -12.48
N GLY A 204 -15.23 -10.34 -12.40
CA GLY A 204 -13.85 -10.66 -12.78
C GLY A 204 -12.79 -10.09 -11.85
N GLU A 205 -11.52 -10.20 -12.26
CA GLU A 205 -10.38 -9.64 -11.52
C GLU A 205 -10.46 -8.12 -11.36
N ALA A 206 -11.08 -7.41 -12.31
CA ALA A 206 -11.29 -5.98 -12.19
C ALA A 206 -12.15 -5.62 -10.96
N GLY A 207 -13.22 -6.41 -10.71
CA GLY A 207 -14.07 -6.22 -9.54
C GLY A 207 -13.34 -6.44 -8.22
N VAL A 208 -12.50 -7.47 -8.15
CA VAL A 208 -11.65 -7.72 -6.97
C VAL A 208 -10.67 -6.56 -6.76
N ARG A 209 -10.01 -6.12 -7.85
CA ARG A 209 -9.03 -5.05 -7.80
C ARG A 209 -9.63 -3.75 -7.28
N VAL A 210 -10.78 -3.31 -7.79
CA VAL A 210 -11.37 -2.04 -7.31
C VAL A 210 -11.75 -2.12 -5.85
N VAL A 211 -12.27 -3.26 -5.37
CA VAL A 211 -12.61 -3.44 -3.95
C VAL A 211 -11.36 -3.34 -3.08
N GLU A 212 -10.31 -4.08 -3.42
CA GLU A 212 -9.07 -4.11 -2.62
C GLU A 212 -8.32 -2.78 -2.65
N HIS A 213 -8.28 -2.11 -3.80
CA HIS A 213 -7.53 -0.86 -3.94
C HIS A 213 -8.27 0.32 -3.30
N THR A 214 -9.60 0.38 -3.40
CA THR A 214 -10.39 1.39 -2.67
C THR A 214 -10.30 1.17 -1.16
N GLU A 215 -10.26 -0.08 -0.69
CA GLU A 215 -10.03 -0.38 0.73
C GLU A 215 -8.64 0.10 1.20
N ALA A 216 -7.58 -0.22 0.45
CA ALA A 216 -6.23 0.24 0.76
C ALA A 216 -6.12 1.77 0.77
N GLU A 217 -6.71 2.44 -0.22
CA GLU A 217 -6.72 3.89 -0.29
C GLU A 217 -7.53 4.52 0.85
N ALA A 218 -8.67 3.92 1.24
CA ALA A 218 -9.46 4.39 2.37
C ALA A 218 -8.65 4.34 3.67
N LEU A 219 -7.87 3.27 3.88
CA LEU A 219 -6.98 3.14 5.04
C LEU A 219 -5.85 4.18 5.00
N ARG A 220 -5.25 4.44 3.83
CA ARG A 220 -4.26 5.50 3.66
C ARG A 220 -4.84 6.86 4.03
N VAL A 221 -6.01 7.20 3.50
CA VAL A 221 -6.73 8.45 3.78
C VAL A 221 -7.02 8.59 5.28
N LEU A 222 -7.51 7.52 5.93
CA LEU A 222 -7.77 7.51 7.37
C LEU A 222 -6.52 7.77 8.22
N SER A 223 -5.35 7.29 7.76
CA SER A 223 -4.07 7.49 8.45
C SER A 223 -3.43 8.86 8.23
N THR A 224 -3.82 9.57 7.16
CA THR A 224 -3.13 10.80 6.71
C THR A 224 -3.96 12.07 6.85
N GLN A 225 -5.28 11.98 6.88
CA GLN A 225 -6.17 13.13 6.84
C GLN A 225 -7.06 13.17 8.09
N SER A 226 -7.36 14.37 8.56
CA SER A 226 -8.34 14.61 9.63
C SER A 226 -9.76 14.24 9.18
N ASN A 227 -10.70 14.20 10.13
CA ASN A 227 -12.12 13.98 9.82
C ASN A 227 -12.64 15.00 8.79
N ALA A 228 -12.29 16.28 8.94
CA ALA A 228 -12.77 17.35 8.09
C ALA A 228 -12.29 17.17 6.65
N GLU A 229 -11.00 16.96 6.46
CA GLU A 229 -10.36 16.84 5.14
C GLU A 229 -10.83 15.61 4.36
N ARG A 230 -11.00 14.46 5.01
CA ARG A 230 -11.30 13.21 4.31
C ARG A 230 -12.75 13.04 3.86
N GLY A 231 -13.67 13.84 4.38
CA GLY A 231 -15.11 13.66 4.09
C GLY A 231 -15.67 12.31 4.57
N PRO A 232 -16.92 11.97 4.20
CA PRO A 232 -17.61 10.77 4.67
C PRO A 232 -17.29 9.49 3.87
N VAL A 233 -16.95 9.60 2.59
CA VAL A 233 -16.83 8.45 1.67
C VAL A 233 -15.61 8.60 0.77
N LEU A 234 -14.93 7.48 0.53
CA LEU A 234 -13.99 7.31 -0.58
C LEU A 234 -14.66 6.45 -1.65
N SER A 235 -14.58 6.89 -2.90
CA SER A 235 -14.98 6.08 -4.05
C SER A 235 -13.77 5.67 -4.85
N GLY A 236 -13.74 4.42 -5.31
CA GLY A 236 -12.82 3.99 -6.36
C GLY A 236 -13.58 3.44 -7.55
N ILE A 237 -13.11 3.79 -8.74
CA ILE A 237 -13.66 3.32 -10.00
C ILE A 237 -12.53 2.69 -10.81
N ILE A 238 -12.76 1.45 -11.24
CA ILE A 238 -11.90 0.79 -12.22
C ILE A 238 -12.57 0.80 -13.57
N ASP A 239 -11.74 1.03 -14.55
CA ASP A 239 -12.03 0.81 -15.94
C ASP A 239 -11.27 -0.45 -16.41
N PRO A 240 -11.93 -1.59 -16.65
CA PRO A 240 -11.28 -2.82 -17.09
C PRO A 240 -10.57 -2.69 -18.45
N THR A 241 -11.00 -1.77 -19.32
CA THR A 241 -10.38 -1.58 -20.64
C THR A 241 -9.06 -0.83 -20.54
N THR A 242 -8.96 0.16 -19.65
CA THR A 242 -7.68 0.85 -19.42
C THR A 242 -6.84 0.17 -18.35
N GLY A 243 -7.45 -0.67 -17.51
CA GLY A 243 -6.82 -1.32 -16.36
C GLY A 243 -6.58 -0.38 -15.16
N ASN A 244 -6.89 0.91 -15.31
CA ASN A 244 -6.60 1.96 -14.33
C ASN A 244 -7.70 2.07 -13.27
N ILE A 245 -7.29 2.44 -12.05
CA ILE A 245 -8.18 2.71 -10.92
C ILE A 245 -8.04 4.18 -10.55
N PHE A 246 -9.17 4.85 -10.38
CA PHE A 246 -9.25 6.26 -10.02
C PHE A 246 -9.99 6.40 -8.70
N PHE A 247 -9.51 7.30 -7.85
CA PHE A 247 -10.11 7.55 -6.54
C PHE A 247 -10.70 8.95 -6.47
N GLY A 248 -11.76 9.10 -5.68
CA GLY A 248 -12.35 10.40 -5.37
C GLY A 248 -12.71 10.49 -3.90
N GLN A 249 -12.55 11.70 -3.34
CA GLN A 249 -13.03 12.08 -2.02
C GLN A 249 -14.07 13.20 -2.19
N ASN A 250 -14.94 13.38 -1.19
CA ASN A 250 -15.85 14.52 -1.17
C ASN A 250 -15.08 15.84 -1.07
N THR A 251 -15.56 16.84 -1.81
CA THR A 251 -15.10 18.23 -1.77
C THR A 251 -16.32 19.16 -1.64
N ASP A 252 -16.08 20.47 -1.58
CA ASP A 252 -17.16 21.47 -1.49
C ASP A 252 -17.73 21.88 -2.85
N THR A 253 -17.02 21.60 -3.95
CA THR A 253 -17.40 22.03 -5.30
C THR A 253 -17.19 20.92 -6.33
N PRO A 254 -17.95 20.89 -7.44
CA PRO A 254 -17.72 19.94 -8.51
C PRO A 254 -16.32 20.11 -9.16
N PRO A 255 -15.76 19.07 -9.80
CA PRO A 255 -14.52 19.18 -10.55
C PRO A 255 -14.58 20.35 -11.56
N PRO A 256 -13.58 21.26 -11.59
CA PRO A 256 -13.64 22.49 -12.37
C PRO A 256 -13.70 22.25 -13.89
N ASN A 257 -13.18 21.12 -14.37
CA ASN A 257 -13.23 20.71 -15.76
C ASN A 257 -14.00 19.39 -15.90
N LEU A 258 -15.24 19.34 -15.40
CA LEU A 258 -16.04 18.12 -15.38
C LEU A 258 -16.23 17.54 -16.79
N HIS A 259 -16.07 16.22 -16.92
CA HIS A 259 -16.23 15.49 -18.16
C HIS A 259 -17.59 15.79 -18.82
N SER A 260 -17.61 15.94 -20.15
CA SER A 260 -18.77 16.41 -20.91
C SER A 260 -20.07 15.65 -20.62
N LEU A 261 -20.00 14.31 -20.51
CA LEU A 261 -21.13 13.46 -20.13
C LEU A 261 -21.65 13.77 -18.72
N LEU A 262 -20.77 13.97 -17.74
CA LEU A 262 -21.16 14.29 -16.36
C LEU A 262 -21.65 15.73 -16.24
N GLY A 263 -21.06 16.67 -16.97
CA GLY A 263 -21.53 18.05 -17.06
C GLY A 263 -22.98 18.12 -17.55
N LYS A 264 -23.29 17.43 -18.65
CA LYS A 264 -24.66 17.35 -19.18
C LYS A 264 -25.65 16.74 -18.20
N ARG A 265 -25.24 15.68 -17.48
CA ARG A 265 -26.07 15.04 -16.45
C ARG A 265 -26.31 15.95 -15.25
N LEU A 266 -25.28 16.65 -14.79
CA LEU A 266 -25.38 17.60 -13.68
C LEU A 266 -26.30 18.77 -14.03
N GLU A 267 -26.13 19.34 -15.23
CA GLU A 267 -26.99 20.41 -15.72
C GLU A 267 -28.46 19.96 -15.82
N ALA A 268 -28.71 18.80 -16.43
CA ALA A 268 -30.06 18.23 -16.53
C ALA A 268 -30.68 17.97 -15.15
N TYR A 269 -29.90 17.44 -14.20
CA TYR A 269 -30.34 17.19 -12.83
C TYR A 269 -30.70 18.49 -12.11
N LEU A 270 -29.82 19.48 -12.11
CA LEU A 270 -30.06 20.77 -11.47
C LEU A 270 -31.24 21.51 -12.12
N LYS A 271 -31.43 21.39 -13.43
CA LYS A 271 -32.61 21.94 -14.11
C LYS A 271 -33.89 21.25 -13.66
N ALA A 272 -33.89 19.93 -13.56
CA ALA A 272 -35.06 19.14 -13.14
C ALA A 272 -35.45 19.39 -11.69
N THR A 273 -34.49 19.74 -10.83
CA THR A 273 -34.73 20.00 -9.40
C THR A 273 -34.80 21.49 -9.05
N ASN A 274 -34.76 22.38 -10.03
CA ASN A 274 -34.63 23.84 -9.84
C ASN A 274 -33.46 24.20 -8.90
N GLY A 275 -32.34 23.49 -9.01
CA GLY A 275 -31.13 23.66 -8.19
C GLY A 275 -31.26 23.12 -6.76
N LYS A 276 -32.42 22.56 -6.38
CA LYS A 276 -32.59 21.96 -5.06
C LYS A 276 -31.98 20.56 -5.04
N THR A 277 -31.19 20.28 -4.01
CA THR A 277 -30.68 18.94 -3.72
C THR A 277 -31.27 18.47 -2.40
N PRO A 278 -31.38 17.14 -2.14
CA PRO A 278 -31.89 16.67 -0.87
C PRO A 278 -31.06 17.23 0.29
N GLU A 279 -31.75 17.62 1.37
CA GLU A 279 -31.11 18.23 2.53
C GLU A 279 -30.00 17.34 3.10
N ASN A 280 -28.92 17.97 3.58
CA ASN A 280 -27.75 17.31 4.19
C ASN A 280 -26.88 16.46 3.23
N LEU A 281 -27.13 16.49 1.93
CA LEU A 281 -26.31 15.77 0.93
C LEU A 281 -25.31 16.67 0.20
N GLY A 282 -24.99 17.86 0.71
CA GLY A 282 -23.98 18.74 0.12
C GLY A 282 -24.27 19.17 -1.32
N VAL A 283 -23.23 19.67 -2.01
CA VAL A 283 -23.34 20.17 -3.38
C VAL A 283 -23.36 19.00 -4.38
N ALA A 284 -24.42 18.91 -5.20
CA ALA A 284 -24.46 17.92 -6.28
C ALA A 284 -23.27 18.09 -7.22
N GLY A 285 -22.59 16.99 -7.54
CA GLY A 285 -21.37 16.99 -8.35
C GLY A 285 -20.06 17.07 -7.56
N ALA A 286 -20.09 17.41 -6.27
CA ALA A 286 -18.88 17.57 -5.43
C ALA A 286 -18.47 16.29 -4.66
N HIS A 287 -19.10 15.16 -4.95
CA HIS A 287 -18.94 13.93 -4.15
C HIS A 287 -17.90 12.98 -4.72
N SER A 288 -17.44 12.07 -3.84
CA SER A 288 -16.38 11.10 -4.13
C SER A 288 -16.57 10.34 -5.45
N GLU A 289 -17.78 9.88 -5.74
CA GLU A 289 -18.12 9.11 -6.94
C GLU A 289 -17.92 9.93 -8.21
N ILE A 290 -18.21 11.23 -8.15
CA ILE A 290 -18.12 12.14 -9.30
C ILE A 290 -16.66 12.41 -9.65
N TYR A 291 -15.80 12.60 -8.65
CA TYR A 291 -14.37 12.79 -8.87
C TYR A 291 -13.70 11.53 -9.42
N ALA A 292 -14.03 10.36 -8.88
CA ALA A 292 -13.49 9.10 -9.38
C ALA A 292 -13.93 8.86 -10.84
N LEU A 293 -15.21 9.12 -11.15
CA LEU A 293 -15.76 8.88 -12.49
C LEU A 293 -15.24 9.88 -13.51
N ASP A 294 -15.16 11.17 -13.16
CA ASP A 294 -14.62 12.21 -14.03
C ASP A 294 -13.21 11.85 -14.54
N GLN A 295 -12.35 11.39 -13.64
CA GLN A 295 -10.99 10.93 -13.98
C GLN A 295 -11.02 9.69 -14.87
N ALA A 296 -11.86 8.70 -14.55
CA ALA A 296 -11.98 7.46 -15.30
C ALA A 296 -12.48 7.68 -16.74
N LEU A 297 -13.48 8.55 -16.93
CA LEU A 297 -14.03 8.87 -18.24
C LEU A 297 -12.98 9.55 -19.13
N LYS A 298 -12.28 10.56 -18.60
CA LYS A 298 -11.20 11.25 -19.34
C LYS A 298 -10.07 10.30 -19.71
N ALA A 299 -9.70 9.38 -18.81
CA ALA A 299 -8.68 8.38 -19.09
C ALA A 299 -9.12 7.41 -20.18
N ARG A 300 -10.40 7.00 -20.19
CA ARG A 300 -10.98 6.15 -21.23
C ARG A 300 -10.98 6.84 -22.60
N GLU A 301 -11.41 8.11 -22.67
CA GLU A 301 -11.38 8.88 -23.92
C GLU A 301 -9.95 9.01 -24.46
N LYS A 302 -9.00 9.33 -23.57
CA LYS A 302 -7.58 9.41 -23.93
C LYS A 302 -7.03 8.08 -24.44
N HIS A 303 -7.42 6.96 -23.84
CA HIS A 303 -6.94 5.64 -24.24
C HIS A 303 -7.55 5.15 -25.56
N THR A 304 -8.83 5.43 -25.78
CA THR A 304 -9.57 4.92 -26.94
C THR A 304 -9.60 5.89 -28.13
N GLY A 305 -9.27 7.16 -27.92
CA GLY A 305 -9.37 8.21 -28.94
C GLY A 305 -10.80 8.56 -29.34
N ARG A 306 -11.82 8.03 -28.65
CA ARG A 306 -13.24 8.32 -28.91
C ARG A 306 -13.94 8.87 -27.66
N PRO A 307 -14.98 9.68 -27.83
CA PRO A 307 -15.79 10.12 -26.70
C PRO A 307 -16.47 8.95 -25.98
N VAL A 308 -16.59 9.05 -24.66
CA VAL A 308 -17.33 8.08 -23.84
C VAL A 308 -18.81 8.43 -23.85
N THR A 309 -19.64 7.41 -24.09
CA THR A 309 -21.10 7.51 -24.16
C THR A 309 -21.76 6.96 -22.90
N GLN A 310 -23.08 7.16 -22.76
CA GLN A 310 -23.84 6.57 -21.65
C GLN A 310 -23.79 5.03 -21.63
N GLN A 311 -23.70 4.38 -22.79
CA GLN A 311 -23.64 2.92 -22.89
C GLN A 311 -22.32 2.35 -22.35
N ASP A 312 -21.23 3.11 -22.48
CA ASP A 312 -19.92 2.71 -22.01
C ASP A 312 -19.84 2.66 -20.47
N LEU A 313 -20.74 3.36 -19.77
CA LEU A 313 -20.74 3.43 -18.29
C LEU A 313 -20.89 2.06 -17.63
N ALA A 314 -21.62 1.13 -18.26
CA ALA A 314 -21.82 -0.22 -17.73
C ALA A 314 -20.50 -0.99 -17.60
N GLY A 315 -19.48 -0.61 -18.38
CA GLY A 315 -18.15 -1.20 -18.33
C GLY A 315 -17.28 -0.74 -17.16
N PHE A 316 -17.68 0.29 -16.41
CA PHE A 316 -16.93 0.78 -15.26
C PHE A 316 -17.48 0.15 -13.98
N LEU A 317 -16.59 -0.24 -13.07
CA LEU A 317 -16.95 -0.82 -11.78
C LEU A 317 -16.65 0.18 -10.67
N LEU A 318 -17.65 0.46 -9.83
CA LEU A 318 -17.56 1.39 -8.71
C LEU A 318 -17.62 0.65 -7.38
N HIS A 319 -16.76 1.05 -6.44
CA HIS A 319 -16.82 0.58 -5.06
C HIS A 319 -16.62 1.75 -4.08
N ASN A 320 -17.43 1.78 -3.02
CA ASN A 320 -17.40 2.81 -1.98
C ASN A 320 -16.85 2.27 -0.66
N ARG A 321 -16.14 3.13 0.07
CA ARG A 321 -15.70 2.88 1.46
C ARG A 321 -16.02 4.05 2.38
N SER A 322 -16.52 3.72 3.57
CA SER A 322 -16.78 4.72 4.61
C SER A 322 -15.46 5.26 5.18
N LEU A 323 -15.36 6.58 5.32
CA LEU A 323 -14.23 7.27 5.94
C LEU A 323 -14.58 7.87 7.32
N ARG A 324 -15.83 7.73 7.76
CA ARG A 324 -16.33 8.28 9.02
C ARG A 324 -17.20 7.28 9.79
N GLY A 325 -17.46 7.62 11.05
CA GLY A 325 -18.31 6.83 11.94
C GLY A 325 -17.67 5.54 12.43
N SER A 326 -18.49 4.67 13.02
CA SER A 326 -18.10 3.37 13.57
C SER A 326 -17.67 2.35 12.51
N THR A 327 -18.04 2.59 11.25
CA THR A 327 -17.75 1.71 10.11
C THR A 327 -16.59 2.20 9.23
N LYS A 328 -15.83 3.21 9.67
CA LYS A 328 -14.69 3.75 8.90
C LYS A 328 -13.71 2.65 8.49
N GLY A 329 -13.29 2.66 7.23
CA GLY A 329 -12.35 1.69 6.63
C GLY A 329 -12.98 0.37 6.19
N VAL A 330 -14.13 -0.01 6.75
CA VAL A 330 -14.77 -1.32 6.48
C VAL A 330 -16.19 -1.23 5.92
N GLY A 331 -16.89 -0.12 6.18
CA GLY A 331 -18.25 0.10 5.70
C GLY A 331 -18.30 0.34 4.20
N VAL A 332 -19.35 -0.16 3.56
CA VAL A 332 -19.64 0.04 2.14
C VAL A 332 -20.93 0.85 2.04
N PRO A 333 -20.85 2.20 2.12
CA PRO A 333 -22.03 3.04 2.07
C PRO A 333 -22.64 3.04 0.66
N PRO A 334 -23.98 3.06 0.54
CA PRO A 334 -24.64 3.22 -0.76
C PRO A 334 -24.33 4.60 -1.33
N ARG A 335 -24.55 4.76 -2.64
CA ARG A 335 -24.48 6.08 -3.26
C ARG A 335 -25.60 6.95 -2.73
N CYS A 336 -25.32 8.21 -2.41
CA CYS A 336 -26.40 9.13 -2.08
C CYS A 336 -27.28 9.43 -3.32
N THR A 337 -28.48 9.96 -3.13
CA THR A 337 -29.43 10.25 -4.23
C THR A 337 -28.81 11.10 -5.34
N ASN A 338 -28.01 12.11 -5.00
CA ASN A 338 -27.29 12.94 -5.98
C ASN A 338 -26.33 12.08 -6.82
N CYS A 339 -25.48 11.29 -6.16
CA CYS A 339 -24.49 10.45 -6.84
C CYS A 339 -25.14 9.35 -7.68
N ALA A 340 -26.20 8.72 -7.18
CA ALA A 340 -26.90 7.63 -7.86
C ALA A 340 -27.45 8.09 -9.22
N ILE A 341 -28.05 9.28 -9.28
CA ILE A 341 -28.58 9.88 -10.51
C ILE A 341 -27.44 10.25 -11.48
N LEU A 342 -26.40 10.93 -11.00
CA LEU A 342 -25.32 11.42 -11.86
C LEU A 342 -24.44 10.28 -12.41
N THR A 343 -24.29 9.22 -11.63
CA THR A 343 -23.49 8.03 -11.98
C THR A 343 -24.35 6.85 -12.41
N ASP A 344 -25.59 7.12 -12.86
CA ASP A 344 -26.48 6.09 -13.38
C ASP A 344 -25.86 5.34 -14.57
N GLY A 345 -26.03 4.02 -14.60
CA GLY A 345 -25.44 3.13 -15.60
C GLY A 345 -24.07 2.55 -15.23
N LEU A 346 -23.46 2.93 -14.10
CA LEU A 346 -22.30 2.23 -13.56
C LEU A 346 -22.66 0.87 -12.96
N THR A 347 -21.72 -0.07 -13.03
CA THR A 347 -21.81 -1.33 -12.25
C THR A 347 -21.27 -1.08 -10.85
N VAL A 348 -22.12 -1.18 -9.82
CA VAL A 348 -21.75 -0.93 -8.43
C VAL A 348 -21.48 -2.25 -7.71
N ILE A 349 -20.32 -2.34 -7.05
CA ILE A 349 -19.92 -3.50 -6.25
C ILE A 349 -20.14 -3.20 -4.78
N GLY A 350 -21.01 -3.98 -4.14
CA GLY A 350 -21.39 -3.82 -2.75
C GLY A 350 -22.75 -3.14 -2.60
N ASN A 351 -22.89 -2.27 -1.61
CA ASN A 351 -24.17 -1.62 -1.34
C ASN A 351 -24.44 -0.52 -2.37
N ASN A 352 -25.63 -0.52 -2.97
CA ASN A 352 -26.08 0.48 -3.93
C ASN A 352 -27.40 1.08 -3.47
#